data_AF-A0A9W8HVA7-F1
#
_entry.id   AF-A0A9W8HVA7-F1
#
_cell.length_a   1.000
_cell.length_b   1.000
_cell.length_c   1.000
_cell.angle_alpha   90.00
_cell.angle_beta   90.00
_cell.angle_gamma   90.00
#
_symmetry.space_group_name_H-M   'P 1'
#
loop_
_entity.id
_entity.type
_entity.pdbx_description
1 polymer ?
#
loop_
_entity_poly.entity_id
_entity_poly.type
_entity_poly.pdbx_seq_one_letter_code
_entity_poly.pdbx_strand_id
1 'polypeptide(L)'
;MASSANAGIDSTSANAKCLRPKPAPLYASTGLDVWTLMNQVAASVNAVNLGQGFMSFPPKDFIKRAAQEALADDTHHQYAPARGRPGLLEQLGTRFSEKFGRPIDPSSEISVHAGANEALLSAFTAFLEHGKGEEVILIEPAFDQYTPNVIMAGGKPVYVPLRICTDKDPSKEVISSNAWKLDINELKSAISDKTRILVLNTPHNPVGKVFTRKELQEIGAVAQQHNLLVISDEVYEHLTYGAAHVSIATLPGMWERTITVGSAGKLFGVTGWRVGWAIGPAEL
;
A
#
# COMPACT_ATOMS: atom_id res chain seq x y z
N MET A 1 55.19 7.48 58.39
CA MET A 1 53.90 8.07 58.78
C MET A 1 52.91 7.80 57.67
N ALA A 2 51.72 7.30 58.03
CA ALA A 2 50.48 7.12 57.24
C ALA A 2 50.59 6.32 55.93
N SER A 3 50.08 5.08 55.76
CA SER A 3 48.73 4.51 55.95
C SER A 3 47.63 5.19 55.12
N SER A 4 47.26 4.57 53.99
CA SER A 4 45.88 4.33 53.49
C SER A 4 45.97 3.86 52.04
N ALA A 5 45.06 3.09 51.44
CA ALA A 5 44.10 2.10 51.89
C ALA A 5 43.76 1.36 50.58
N ASN A 6 44.04 0.06 50.51
CA ASN A 6 43.71 -0.76 49.35
C ASN A 6 42.24 -1.17 49.51
N ALA A 7 41.33 -0.40 48.93
CA ALA A 7 39.91 -0.75 48.90
C ALA A 7 39.69 -1.77 47.79
N GLY A 8 39.52 -3.03 48.19
CA GLY A 8 39.06 -4.10 47.31
C GLY A 8 37.72 -3.74 46.68
N ILE A 9 37.61 -3.97 45.37
CA ILE A 9 36.32 -4.07 44.72
C ILE A 9 35.76 -5.43 45.10
N ASP A 10 34.91 -5.40 46.12
CA ASP A 10 34.17 -6.53 46.64
C ASP A 10 33.34 -7.16 45.53
N SER A 11 33.65 -8.41 45.20
CA SER A 11 32.96 -9.22 44.20
C SER A 11 31.67 -9.80 44.79
N THR A 12 30.70 -8.94 45.10
CA THR A 12 29.32 -9.36 45.38
C THR A 12 28.35 -8.26 44.95
N SER A 13 27.94 -8.27 43.68
CA SER A 13 26.69 -7.64 43.28
C SER A 13 25.82 -8.66 42.56
N ALA A 14 24.59 -8.77 43.05
CA ALA A 14 23.59 -9.74 42.67
C ALA A 14 23.38 -9.82 41.15
N ASN A 15 22.97 -10.99 40.67
CA ASN A 15 22.44 -11.28 39.34
C ASN A 15 21.56 -10.13 38.79
N ALA A 16 22.18 -9.13 38.16
CA ALA A 16 21.48 -8.20 37.31
C ALA A 16 21.13 -9.00 36.05
N LYS A 17 19.93 -9.58 36.00
CA LYS A 17 19.36 -10.05 34.74
C LYS A 17 19.38 -8.85 33.80
N CYS A 18 20.35 -8.77 32.90
CA CYS A 18 20.35 -7.76 31.84
C CYS A 18 19.01 -7.87 31.13
N LEU A 19 18.13 -6.90 31.35
CA LEU A 19 16.86 -6.78 30.65
C LEU A 19 17.22 -6.44 29.21
N ARG A 20 17.29 -7.47 28.35
CA ARG A 20 17.43 -7.26 26.92
C ARG A 20 16.09 -6.74 26.39
N PRO A 21 16.09 -5.69 25.55
CA PRO A 21 14.90 -5.29 24.82
C PRO A 21 14.29 -6.50 24.10
N LYS A 22 12.97 -6.64 24.17
CA LYS A 22 12.22 -7.66 23.44
C LYS A 22 11.33 -6.97 22.40
N PRO A 23 11.13 -7.58 21.21
CA PRO A 23 10.13 -7.10 20.28
C PRO A 23 8.76 -6.98 20.97
N ALA A 24 7.94 -6.04 20.51
CA ALA A 24 6.55 -5.98 20.95
C ALA A 24 5.85 -7.33 20.67
N PRO A 25 4.88 -7.76 21.50
CA PRO A 25 4.21 -9.06 21.34
C PRO A 25 3.70 -9.33 19.93
N LEU A 26 3.26 -8.28 19.23
CA LEU A 26 2.81 -8.33 17.84
C LEU A 26 3.86 -8.90 16.87
N TYR A 27 5.14 -8.66 17.12
CA TYR A 27 6.28 -9.05 16.26
C TYR A 27 7.09 -10.20 16.85
N ALA A 28 6.80 -10.63 18.07
CA ALA A 28 7.59 -11.65 18.75
C ALA A 28 7.55 -13.02 18.03
N SER A 29 6.53 -13.26 17.21
CA SER A 29 6.32 -14.51 16.46
C SER A 29 6.35 -14.35 14.94
N THR A 30 6.69 -13.18 14.40
CA THR A 30 6.68 -12.95 12.94
C THR A 30 7.91 -13.60 12.29
N GLY A 31 7.68 -14.47 11.30
CA GLY A 31 8.71 -15.06 10.46
C GLY A 31 9.18 -14.13 9.34
N LEU A 32 10.06 -14.63 8.47
CA LEU A 32 10.46 -13.91 7.25
C LEU A 32 9.27 -13.81 6.29
N ASP A 33 9.14 -12.66 5.64
CA ASP A 33 8.16 -12.47 4.57
C ASP A 33 8.52 -13.29 3.33
N VAL A 34 7.52 -13.51 2.46
CA VAL A 34 7.67 -14.31 1.25
C VAL A 34 8.72 -13.74 0.29
N TRP A 35 8.91 -12.42 0.26
CA TRP A 35 9.88 -11.78 -0.64
C TRP A 35 11.31 -12.02 -0.15
N THR A 36 11.55 -11.84 1.15
CA THR A 36 12.87 -12.13 1.74
C THR A 36 13.25 -13.59 1.51
N LEU A 37 12.32 -14.52 1.74
CA LEU A 37 12.56 -15.95 1.52
C LEU A 37 12.83 -16.25 0.04
N MET A 38 11.92 -15.85 -0.86
CA MET A 38 12.00 -16.22 -2.28
C MET A 38 13.17 -15.58 -3.01
N ASN A 39 13.53 -14.33 -2.68
CA ASN A 39 14.67 -13.66 -3.30
C ASN A 39 16.00 -14.29 -2.93
N GLN A 40 16.16 -14.67 -1.65
CA GLN A 40 17.37 -15.38 -1.20
C GLN A 40 17.50 -16.73 -1.90
N VAL A 41 16.41 -17.49 -1.98
CA VAL A 41 16.39 -18.78 -2.68
C VAL A 41 16.71 -18.60 -4.17
N ALA A 42 16.04 -17.69 -4.86
CA ALA A 42 16.27 -17.43 -6.28
C ALA A 42 17.71 -17.02 -6.58
N ALA A 43 18.32 -16.17 -5.74
CA ALA A 43 19.72 -15.78 -5.87
C ALA A 43 20.67 -16.95 -5.63
N SER A 44 20.39 -17.81 -4.64
CA SER A 44 21.26 -18.94 -4.29
C SER A 44 21.38 -20.00 -5.38
N VAL A 45 20.37 -20.12 -6.24
CA VAL A 45 20.32 -21.12 -7.31
C VAL A 45 20.44 -20.52 -8.71
N ASN A 46 20.69 -19.20 -8.81
CA ASN A 46 20.73 -18.46 -10.08
C ASN A 46 19.48 -18.71 -10.96
N ALA A 47 18.30 -18.67 -10.34
CA ALA A 47 17.04 -18.95 -11.03
C ALA A 47 16.68 -17.85 -12.04
N VAL A 48 15.94 -18.23 -13.09
CA VAL A 48 15.13 -17.26 -13.84
C VAL A 48 13.97 -16.84 -12.94
N ASN A 49 14.11 -15.68 -12.29
CA ASN A 49 13.15 -15.20 -11.30
C ASN A 49 11.96 -14.52 -11.98
N LEU A 50 10.82 -15.22 -12.01
CA LEU A 50 9.52 -14.69 -12.44
C LEU A 50 8.57 -14.44 -11.24
N GLY A 51 9.08 -14.47 -10.02
CA GLY A 51 8.29 -14.35 -8.79
C GLY A 51 8.07 -12.89 -8.36
N GLN A 52 9.15 -12.15 -8.08
CA GLN A 52 9.02 -10.78 -7.62
C GLN A 52 8.78 -9.81 -8.79
N GLY A 53 7.72 -9.00 -8.69
CA GLY A 53 7.31 -8.03 -9.70
C GLY A 53 8.19 -6.77 -9.74
N PHE A 54 9.44 -6.91 -10.18
CA PHE A 54 10.29 -5.80 -10.64
C PHE A 54 10.45 -5.84 -12.16
N MET A 55 10.60 -4.66 -12.79
CA MET A 55 10.86 -4.59 -14.22
C MET A 55 12.30 -5.01 -14.47
N SER A 56 12.51 -6.03 -15.32
CA SER A 56 13.83 -6.52 -15.72
C SER A 56 14.44 -5.73 -16.90
N PHE A 57 13.75 -4.71 -17.38
CA PHE A 57 14.21 -3.79 -18.43
C PHE A 57 14.57 -2.42 -17.84
N PRO A 58 15.52 -1.69 -18.46
CA PRO A 58 15.94 -0.39 -17.96
C PRO A 58 14.81 0.65 -18.07
N PRO A 59 14.76 1.63 -17.15
CA PRO A 59 13.86 2.76 -17.29
C PRO A 59 14.20 3.58 -18.54
N LYS A 60 13.20 4.30 -19.07
CA LYS A 60 13.35 5.16 -20.26
C LYS A 60 14.39 6.25 -20.02
N ASP A 61 15.07 6.68 -21.08
CA ASP A 61 16.22 7.61 -20.96
C ASP A 61 15.87 8.96 -20.33
N PHE A 62 14.68 9.49 -20.59
CA PHE A 62 14.26 10.76 -19.99
C PHE A 62 14.11 10.66 -18.46
N ILE A 63 13.76 9.49 -17.93
CA ILE A 63 13.69 9.23 -16.48
C ILE A 63 15.09 9.21 -15.88
N LYS A 64 16.04 8.55 -16.55
CA LYS A 64 17.45 8.53 -16.12
C LYS A 64 18.06 9.93 -16.12
N ARG A 65 17.82 10.72 -17.18
CA ARG A 65 18.28 12.11 -17.27
C ARG A 65 17.70 12.98 -16.17
N ALA A 66 16.39 12.90 -15.91
CA ALA A 66 15.77 13.67 -14.83
C ALA A 66 16.41 13.38 -13.46
N ALA A 67 16.75 12.11 -13.18
CA ALA A 67 17.47 11.76 -11.95
C ALA A 67 18.90 12.33 -11.92
N GLN A 68 19.62 12.30 -13.04
CA GLN A 68 20.97 12.87 -13.15
C GLN A 68 20.95 14.40 -12.96
N GLU A 69 19.99 15.08 -13.57
CA GLU A 69 19.77 16.52 -13.43
C GLU A 69 19.42 16.88 -11.98
N ALA A 70 18.53 16.11 -11.34
CA ALA A 70 18.19 16.33 -9.94
C ALA A 70 19.40 16.16 -9.01
N LEU A 71 20.27 15.17 -9.26
CA LEU A 71 21.49 14.96 -8.48
C LEU A 71 22.54 16.07 -8.68
N ALA A 72 22.58 16.69 -9.86
CA ALA A 72 23.53 17.74 -10.19
C ALA A 72 23.14 19.11 -9.60
N ASP A 73 21.87 19.29 -9.23
CA ASP A 73 21.36 20.53 -8.62
C ASP A 73 21.40 20.45 -7.09
N ASP A 74 22.27 21.26 -6.50
CA ASP A 74 22.52 21.29 -5.04
C ASP A 74 21.29 21.59 -4.19
N THR A 75 20.26 22.22 -4.77
CA THR A 75 19.01 22.51 -4.05
C THR A 75 18.20 21.25 -3.73
N HIS A 76 18.42 20.15 -4.46
CA HIS A 76 17.74 18.88 -4.21
C HIS A 76 18.34 18.07 -3.04
N HIS A 77 19.50 18.46 -2.51
CA HIS A 77 20.13 17.77 -1.37
C HIS A 77 19.63 18.26 -0.01
N GLN A 78 18.78 19.28 0.02
CA GLN A 78 18.17 19.84 1.23
C GLN A 78 16.76 19.29 1.48
N TYR A 79 16.27 19.46 2.71
CA TYR A 79 14.93 19.01 3.12
C TYR A 79 13.83 19.53 2.18
N ALA A 80 12.93 18.62 1.80
CA ALA A 80 11.66 18.96 1.18
C ALA A 80 10.59 19.26 2.25
N PRO A 81 9.50 19.98 1.92
CA PRO A 81 8.34 20.07 2.78
C PRO A 81 7.78 18.68 3.11
N ALA A 82 7.21 18.52 4.31
CA ALA A 82 6.77 17.21 4.82
C ALA A 82 5.75 16.50 3.92
N ARG A 83 4.84 17.25 3.27
CA ARG A 83 3.86 16.68 2.32
C ARG A 83 4.47 16.28 0.99
N GLY A 84 5.63 16.81 0.62
CA GLY A 84 6.26 16.58 -0.68
C GLY A 84 6.90 17.84 -1.26
N ARG A 85 7.76 17.66 -2.27
CA ARG A 85 8.35 18.77 -3.02
C ARG A 85 7.27 19.51 -3.82
N PRO A 86 7.20 20.87 -3.79
CA PRO A 86 6.14 21.63 -4.46
C PRO A 86 5.95 21.29 -5.94
N GLY A 87 7.04 21.22 -6.71
CA GLY A 87 6.96 20.88 -8.13
C GLY A 87 6.38 19.48 -8.40
N LEU A 88 6.58 18.50 -7.52
CA LEU A 88 5.95 17.19 -7.65
C LEU A 88 4.46 17.26 -7.31
N LEU A 89 4.09 17.97 -6.23
CA LEU A 89 2.70 18.15 -5.83
C LEU A 89 1.90 18.85 -6.94
N GLU A 90 2.44 19.91 -7.53
CA GLU A 90 1.81 20.64 -8.63
C GLU A 90 1.55 19.73 -9.85
N GLN A 91 2.56 18.96 -10.26
CA GLN A 91 2.41 18.04 -11.41
C GLN A 91 1.42 16.90 -11.13
N LEU A 92 1.39 16.38 -9.90
CA LEU A 92 0.36 15.43 -9.49
C LEU A 92 -1.02 16.09 -9.50
N GLY A 93 -1.15 17.32 -8.99
CA GLY A 93 -2.39 18.08 -8.99
C GLY A 93 -2.95 18.31 -10.40
N THR A 94 -2.12 18.78 -11.34
CA THR A 94 -2.53 18.93 -12.75
C THR A 94 -3.00 17.60 -13.33
N ARG A 95 -2.18 16.56 -13.21
CA ARG A 95 -2.46 15.25 -13.80
C ARG A 95 -3.73 14.60 -13.24
N PHE A 96 -3.88 14.61 -11.92
CA PHE A 96 -5.03 14.01 -11.27
C PHE A 96 -6.28 14.88 -11.38
N SER A 97 -6.14 16.19 -11.59
CA SER A 97 -7.29 17.03 -11.94
C SER A 97 -7.91 16.63 -13.28
N GLU A 98 -7.09 16.40 -14.29
CA GLU A 98 -7.54 15.89 -15.60
C GLU A 98 -8.13 14.49 -15.48
N LYS A 99 -7.44 13.58 -14.78
CA LYS A 99 -7.90 12.18 -14.59
C LYS A 99 -9.24 12.12 -13.85
N PHE A 100 -9.41 12.93 -12.82
CA PHE A 100 -10.62 12.89 -11.98
C PHE A 100 -11.74 13.81 -12.48
N GLY A 101 -11.46 14.67 -13.46
CA GLY A 101 -12.45 15.62 -13.98
C GLY A 101 -12.87 16.68 -12.94
N ARG A 102 -11.99 16.98 -11.97
CA ARG A 102 -12.20 17.98 -10.93
C ARG A 102 -10.88 18.66 -10.56
N PRO A 103 -10.87 19.89 -10.04
CA PRO A 103 -9.65 20.46 -9.48
C PRO A 103 -9.15 19.62 -8.30
N ILE A 104 -7.83 19.43 -8.24
CA ILE A 104 -7.10 18.84 -7.12
C ILE A 104 -6.11 19.88 -6.59
N ASP A 105 -6.27 20.31 -5.35
CA ASP A 105 -5.39 21.24 -4.66
C ASP A 105 -4.09 20.53 -4.23
N PRO A 106 -2.94 20.85 -4.85
CA PRO A 106 -1.65 20.24 -4.51
C PRO A 106 -1.25 20.39 -3.05
N SER A 107 -1.72 21.45 -2.37
CA SER A 107 -1.28 21.81 -1.03
C SER A 107 -2.00 21.03 0.08
N SER A 108 -3.21 20.52 -0.21
CA SER A 108 -4.11 19.95 0.78
C SER A 108 -4.63 18.55 0.41
N GLU A 109 -4.77 18.23 -0.88
CA GLU A 109 -5.38 16.98 -1.36
C GLU A 109 -4.34 15.95 -1.84
N ILE A 110 -3.04 16.23 -1.67
CA ILE A 110 -1.94 15.36 -2.10
C ILE A 110 -0.87 15.25 -1.01
N SER A 111 -0.39 14.03 -0.78
CA SER A 111 0.81 13.76 0.02
C SER A 111 1.72 12.74 -0.67
N VAL A 112 3.04 12.96 -0.58
CA VAL A 112 4.09 12.11 -1.15
C VAL A 112 4.69 11.24 -0.04
N HIS A 113 4.93 9.97 -0.39
CA HIS A 113 5.35 8.92 0.53
C HIS A 113 6.53 8.11 -0.05
N ALA A 114 7.22 7.36 0.79
CA ALA A 114 8.27 6.38 0.52
C ALA A 114 7.73 5.12 -0.22
N GLY A 115 7.12 5.36 -1.37
CA GLY A 115 6.38 4.40 -2.17
C GLY A 115 4.92 4.29 -1.72
N ALA A 116 4.13 3.57 -2.52
CA ALA A 116 2.75 3.25 -2.17
C ALA A 116 2.63 2.49 -0.83
N ASN A 117 3.65 1.69 -0.49
CA ASN A 117 3.67 0.94 0.76
C ASN A 117 3.58 1.83 2.01
N GLU A 118 4.28 2.98 2.02
CA GLU A 118 4.15 3.92 3.13
C GLU A 118 2.82 4.67 3.04
N ALA A 119 2.37 5.09 1.85
CA ALA A 119 1.05 5.72 1.70
C ALA A 119 -0.09 4.86 2.27
N LEU A 120 -0.08 3.55 1.98
CA LEU A 120 -1.00 2.58 2.54
C LEU A 120 -0.88 2.47 4.07
N LEU A 121 0.35 2.36 4.58
CA LEU A 121 0.59 2.30 6.02
C LEU A 121 0.06 3.56 6.73
N SER A 122 0.40 4.74 6.22
CA SER A 122 -0.07 6.04 6.72
C SER A 122 -1.59 6.10 6.74
N ALA A 123 -2.28 5.63 5.70
CA ALA A 123 -3.73 5.58 5.66
C ALA A 123 -4.31 4.65 6.75
N PHE A 124 -3.76 3.44 6.93
CA PHE A 124 -4.23 2.56 8.01
C PHE A 124 -3.98 3.15 9.39
N THR A 125 -2.80 3.73 9.63
CA THR A 125 -2.46 4.36 10.92
C THR A 125 -3.30 5.60 11.21
N ALA A 126 -3.71 6.35 10.19
CA ALA A 126 -4.55 7.54 10.37
C ALA A 126 -6.02 7.21 10.71
N PHE A 127 -6.54 6.11 10.17
CA PHE A 127 -7.98 5.80 10.22
C PHE A 127 -8.38 4.61 11.10
N LEU A 128 -7.42 3.95 11.74
CA LEU A 128 -7.67 2.87 12.68
C LEU A 128 -7.22 3.25 14.07
N GLU A 129 -8.06 2.95 15.06
CA GLU A 129 -7.75 3.21 16.45
C GLU A 129 -7.44 1.90 17.21
N HIS A 130 -6.27 1.88 17.84
CA HIS A 130 -5.83 0.75 18.64
C HIS A 130 -6.82 0.40 19.75
N GLY A 131 -7.13 -0.90 19.88
CA GLY A 131 -8.00 -1.42 20.93
C GLY A 131 -9.51 -1.30 20.64
N LYS A 132 -9.92 -0.61 19.58
CA LYS A 132 -11.35 -0.55 19.19
C LYS A 132 -11.85 -1.78 18.42
N GLY A 133 -10.93 -2.59 17.91
CA GLY A 133 -11.23 -3.79 17.12
C GLY A 133 -11.91 -3.45 15.80
N GLU A 134 -11.50 -2.35 15.18
CA GLU A 134 -12.06 -1.87 13.91
C GLU A 134 -11.69 -2.80 12.76
N GLU A 135 -12.66 -3.05 11.88
CA GLU A 135 -12.54 -4.04 10.82
C GLU A 135 -12.19 -3.38 9.48
N VAL A 136 -11.28 -4.02 8.77
CA VAL A 136 -10.86 -3.63 7.41
C VAL A 136 -11.19 -4.75 6.45
N ILE A 137 -12.03 -4.47 5.47
CA ILE A 137 -12.33 -5.43 4.39
C ILE A 137 -11.14 -5.48 3.43
N LEU A 138 -10.60 -6.69 3.25
CA LEU A 138 -9.54 -7.01 2.29
C LEU A 138 -10.10 -7.97 1.23
N ILE A 139 -10.06 -7.56 -0.05
CA ILE A 139 -10.51 -8.40 -1.15
C ILE A 139 -9.43 -9.43 -1.49
N GLU A 140 -9.76 -10.72 -1.45
CA GLU A 140 -8.80 -11.79 -1.72
C GLU A 140 -8.77 -12.23 -3.19
N PRO A 141 -7.59 -12.64 -3.71
CA PRO A 141 -6.29 -12.67 -3.03
C PRO A 141 -5.70 -11.27 -2.86
N ALA A 142 -5.41 -10.90 -1.60
CA ALA A 142 -4.95 -9.55 -1.26
C ALA A 142 -3.44 -9.39 -1.46
N PHE A 143 -2.99 -8.18 -1.79
CA PHE A 143 -1.56 -7.85 -1.68
C PHE A 143 -1.10 -8.06 -0.24
N ASP A 144 0.01 -8.78 -0.09
CA ASP A 144 0.42 -9.40 1.18
C ASP A 144 0.60 -8.37 2.30
N GLN A 145 1.03 -7.15 1.97
CA GLN A 145 1.29 -6.09 2.93
C GLN A 145 0.03 -5.53 3.61
N TYR A 146 -1.17 -5.69 3.03
CA TYR A 146 -2.39 -5.11 3.64
C TYR A 146 -2.66 -5.70 5.03
N THR A 147 -2.60 -7.02 5.17
CA THR A 147 -2.86 -7.73 6.44
C THR A 147 -1.96 -7.24 7.60
N PRO A 148 -0.61 -7.29 7.48
CA PRO A 148 0.26 -6.85 8.57
C PRO A 148 0.13 -5.35 8.85
N ASN A 149 -0.12 -4.51 7.84
CA ASN A 149 -0.34 -3.08 8.07
C ASN A 149 -1.63 -2.82 8.89
N VAL A 150 -2.73 -3.50 8.55
CA VAL A 150 -4.00 -3.40 9.31
C VAL A 150 -3.80 -3.84 10.75
N ILE A 151 -3.16 -4.99 10.97
CA ILE A 151 -2.87 -5.52 12.31
C ILE A 151 -1.95 -4.57 13.10
N MET A 152 -0.91 -4.03 12.45
CA MET A 152 0.00 -3.06 13.06
C MET A 152 -0.71 -1.77 13.47
N ALA A 153 -1.67 -1.30 12.69
CA ALA A 153 -2.51 -0.15 13.04
C ALA A 153 -3.61 -0.47 14.06
N GLY A 154 -3.66 -1.69 14.61
CA GLY A 154 -4.62 -2.10 15.64
C GLY A 154 -5.99 -2.53 15.10
N GLY A 155 -6.13 -2.66 13.78
CA GLY A 155 -7.33 -3.15 13.13
C GLY A 155 -7.38 -4.67 12.99
N LYS A 156 -8.54 -5.17 12.58
CA LYS A 156 -8.82 -6.57 12.30
C LYS A 156 -9.11 -6.75 10.80
N PRO A 157 -8.29 -7.51 10.06
CA PRO A 157 -8.60 -7.83 8.66
C PRO A 157 -9.83 -8.75 8.59
N VAL A 158 -10.73 -8.45 7.67
CA VAL A 158 -11.89 -9.27 7.32
C VAL A 158 -11.81 -9.53 5.82
N TYR A 159 -11.77 -10.79 5.43
CA TYR A 159 -11.46 -11.17 4.06
C TYR A 159 -12.73 -11.46 3.26
N VAL A 160 -12.79 -10.94 2.03
CA VAL A 160 -13.88 -11.21 1.08
C VAL A 160 -13.27 -11.68 -0.24
N PRO A 161 -13.43 -12.96 -0.62
CA PRO A 161 -12.75 -13.50 -1.78
C PRO A 161 -13.43 -13.12 -3.10
N LEU A 162 -12.62 -12.86 -4.12
CA LEU A 162 -13.07 -12.93 -5.50
C LEU A 162 -13.43 -14.39 -5.85
N ARG A 163 -14.60 -14.58 -6.45
CA ARG A 163 -15.09 -15.86 -6.96
C ARG A 163 -14.82 -15.97 -8.45
N ILE A 164 -14.41 -17.15 -8.90
CA ILE A 164 -14.27 -17.44 -10.33
C ILE A 164 -15.66 -17.78 -10.87
N CYS A 165 -16.19 -16.94 -11.77
CA CYS A 165 -17.49 -17.11 -12.42
C CYS A 165 -17.29 -17.30 -13.92
N THR A 166 -17.25 -18.55 -14.37
CA THR A 166 -17.07 -18.92 -15.78
C THR A 166 -17.57 -20.34 -16.03
N ASP A 167 -18.01 -20.62 -17.25
CA ASP A 167 -18.40 -21.98 -17.69
C ASP A 167 -17.20 -22.86 -18.06
N LYS A 168 -15.99 -22.29 -18.06
CA LYS A 168 -14.73 -22.98 -18.36
C LYS A 168 -14.15 -23.66 -17.14
N ASP A 169 -13.38 -24.72 -17.34
CA ASP A 169 -12.61 -25.35 -16.26
C ASP A 169 -11.27 -24.61 -16.08
N PRO A 170 -11.07 -23.82 -15.00
CA PRO A 170 -9.84 -23.04 -14.80
C PRO A 170 -8.59 -23.91 -14.57
N SER A 171 -8.74 -25.21 -14.30
CA SER A 171 -7.63 -26.15 -14.22
C SER A 171 -7.13 -26.64 -15.59
N LYS A 172 -7.93 -26.41 -16.65
CA LYS A 172 -7.67 -26.91 -18.00
C LYS A 172 -7.61 -25.82 -19.05
N GLU A 173 -8.27 -24.69 -18.81
CA GLU A 173 -8.45 -23.63 -19.79
C GLU A 173 -7.97 -22.27 -19.28
N VAL A 174 -7.46 -21.45 -20.20
CA VAL A 174 -7.13 -20.05 -19.92
C VAL A 174 -8.43 -19.26 -19.71
N ILE A 175 -8.56 -18.68 -18.52
CA ILE A 175 -9.66 -17.77 -18.16
C ILE A 175 -9.15 -16.33 -18.05
N SER A 176 -10.01 -15.37 -18.38
CA SER A 176 -9.71 -13.95 -18.20
C SER A 176 -9.78 -13.57 -16.71
N SER A 177 -8.98 -12.60 -16.28
CA SER A 177 -9.11 -11.98 -14.96
C SER A 177 -10.50 -11.36 -14.72
N ASN A 178 -11.24 -11.04 -15.79
CA ASN A 178 -12.63 -10.59 -15.69
C ASN A 178 -13.62 -11.66 -15.19
N ALA A 179 -13.26 -12.94 -15.26
CA ALA A 179 -14.05 -14.03 -14.68
C ALA A 179 -13.99 -14.03 -13.15
N TRP A 180 -12.97 -13.39 -12.55
CA TRP A 180 -12.93 -13.19 -11.11
C TRP A 180 -13.87 -12.05 -10.74
N LYS A 181 -14.88 -12.34 -9.92
CA LYS A 181 -15.96 -11.44 -9.54
C LYS A 181 -16.02 -11.30 -8.02
N LEU A 182 -16.29 -10.09 -7.56
CA LEU A 182 -16.65 -9.88 -6.17
C LEU A 182 -18.15 -10.12 -6.02
N ASP A 183 -18.55 -11.05 -5.16
CA ASP A 183 -19.96 -11.19 -4.80
C ASP A 183 -20.35 -10.05 -3.85
N ILE A 184 -21.25 -9.18 -4.30
CA ILE A 184 -21.70 -8.01 -3.54
C ILE A 184 -22.49 -8.43 -2.28
N ASN A 185 -23.15 -9.59 -2.29
CA ASN A 185 -23.81 -10.10 -1.10
C ASN A 185 -22.79 -10.60 -0.07
N GLU A 186 -21.73 -11.30 -0.52
CA GLU A 186 -20.63 -11.68 0.39
C GLU A 186 -19.96 -10.43 1.00
N LEU A 187 -19.72 -9.39 0.19
CA LEU A 187 -19.20 -8.11 0.68
C LEU A 187 -20.12 -7.51 1.76
N LYS A 188 -21.43 -7.43 1.50
CA LYS A 188 -22.40 -6.90 2.47
C LYS A 188 -22.46 -7.73 3.76
N SER A 189 -22.39 -9.06 3.65
CA SER A 189 -22.42 -9.97 4.80
C SER A 189 -21.15 -9.89 5.66
N ALA A 190 -20.03 -9.43 5.09
CA ALA A 190 -18.79 -9.22 5.83
C ALA A 190 -18.76 -7.91 6.63
N ILE A 191 -19.70 -7.00 6.39
CA ILE A 191 -19.76 -5.70 7.06
C ILE A 191 -20.45 -5.82 8.42
N SER A 192 -19.85 -5.18 9.43
CA SER A 192 -20.38 -5.02 10.77
C SER A 192 -20.31 -3.54 11.21
N ASP A 193 -20.85 -3.23 12.38
CA ASP A 193 -20.71 -1.89 12.99
C ASP A 193 -19.26 -1.51 13.31
N LYS A 194 -18.33 -2.47 13.24
CA LYS A 194 -16.89 -2.26 13.40
C LYS A 194 -16.17 -2.01 12.09
N THR A 195 -16.79 -2.24 10.93
CA THR A 195 -16.15 -2.02 9.64
C THR A 195 -15.93 -0.53 9.40
N ARG A 196 -14.69 -0.17 9.02
CA ARG A 196 -14.29 1.22 8.75
C ARG A 196 -13.75 1.41 7.36
N ILE A 197 -12.95 0.46 6.90
CA ILE A 197 -12.16 0.60 5.67
C ILE A 197 -12.48 -0.56 4.74
N LEU A 198 -12.64 -0.25 3.45
CA LEU A 198 -12.58 -1.22 2.36
C LEU A 198 -11.33 -0.94 1.52
N VAL A 199 -10.46 -1.93 1.38
CA VAL A 199 -9.30 -1.84 0.49
C VAL A 199 -9.68 -2.38 -0.89
N LEU A 200 -9.56 -1.52 -1.90
CA LEU A 200 -9.77 -1.85 -3.30
C LEU A 200 -8.43 -1.77 -4.03
N ASN A 201 -8.01 -2.85 -4.69
CA ASN A 201 -6.83 -2.84 -5.55
C ASN A 201 -7.23 -3.08 -7.00
N THR A 202 -7.04 -2.07 -7.85
CA THR A 202 -7.37 -2.15 -9.28
C THR A 202 -6.44 -1.25 -10.11
N PRO A 203 -5.75 -1.77 -11.14
CA PRO A 203 -5.65 -3.18 -11.53
C PRO A 203 -5.06 -4.06 -10.42
N HIS A 204 -5.66 -5.23 -10.25
CA HIS A 204 -5.52 -6.08 -9.07
C HIS A 204 -4.25 -6.94 -9.12
N ASN A 205 -3.47 -6.96 -8.04
CA ASN A 205 -2.35 -7.88 -7.83
C ASN A 205 -2.79 -8.96 -6.82
N PRO A 206 -2.69 -10.27 -7.15
CA PRO A 206 -1.97 -10.87 -8.28
C PRO A 206 -2.80 -11.16 -9.55
N VAL A 207 -4.12 -11.11 -9.48
CA VAL A 207 -5.02 -11.64 -10.52
C VAL A 207 -4.93 -10.90 -11.88
N GLY A 208 -4.54 -9.63 -11.89
CA GLY A 208 -4.60 -8.77 -13.08
C GLY A 208 -6.02 -8.33 -13.43
N LYS A 209 -6.97 -8.39 -12.49
CA LYS A 209 -8.35 -7.93 -12.68
C LYS A 209 -8.38 -6.41 -12.76
N VAL A 210 -9.00 -5.87 -13.81
CA VAL A 210 -9.38 -4.45 -13.87
C VAL A 210 -10.87 -4.37 -13.56
N PHE A 211 -11.23 -3.75 -12.44
CA PHE A 211 -12.65 -3.63 -12.08
C PHE A 211 -13.37 -2.70 -13.06
N THR A 212 -14.51 -3.18 -13.56
CA THR A 212 -15.34 -2.42 -14.49
C THR A 212 -16.05 -1.28 -13.76
N ARG A 213 -16.46 -0.23 -14.48
CA ARG A 213 -17.28 0.86 -13.93
C ARG A 213 -18.51 0.34 -13.18
N LYS A 214 -19.18 -0.69 -13.71
CA LYS A 214 -20.36 -1.31 -13.07
C LYS A 214 -20.01 -1.95 -11.72
N GLU A 215 -18.97 -2.77 -11.68
CA GLU A 215 -18.51 -3.40 -10.43
C GLU A 215 -18.10 -2.32 -9.40
N LEU A 216 -17.42 -1.27 -9.83
CA LEU A 216 -17.04 -0.16 -8.96
C LEU A 216 -18.24 0.65 -8.44
N GLN A 217 -19.31 0.79 -9.24
CA GLN A 217 -20.56 1.42 -8.79
C GLN A 217 -21.26 0.57 -7.71
N GLU A 218 -21.28 -0.75 -7.87
CA GLU A 218 -21.85 -1.66 -6.88
C GLU A 218 -21.05 -1.64 -5.57
N ILE A 219 -19.71 -1.64 -5.67
CA ILE A 219 -18.81 -1.49 -4.52
C ILE A 219 -18.98 -0.11 -3.85
N GLY A 220 -19.03 0.96 -4.64
CA GLY A 220 -19.20 2.32 -4.15
C GLY A 220 -20.53 2.52 -3.44
N ALA A 221 -21.62 1.91 -3.93
CA ALA A 221 -22.91 1.94 -3.28
C ALA A 221 -22.87 1.28 -1.88
N VAL A 222 -22.16 0.15 -1.74
CA VAL A 222 -21.96 -0.49 -0.43
C VAL A 222 -21.12 0.41 0.48
N ALA A 223 -20.02 0.97 -0.01
CA ALA A 223 -19.17 1.86 0.78
C ALA A 223 -19.94 3.10 1.27
N GLN A 224 -20.80 3.68 0.44
CA GLN A 224 -21.66 4.81 0.83
C GLN A 224 -22.72 4.40 1.85
N GLN A 225 -23.43 3.30 1.61
CA GLN A 225 -24.49 2.81 2.49
C GLN A 225 -23.98 2.55 3.93
N HIS A 226 -22.75 2.05 4.06
CA HIS A 226 -22.16 1.69 5.34
C HIS A 226 -21.15 2.72 5.86
N ASN A 227 -21.07 3.88 5.21
CA ASN A 227 -20.12 4.95 5.51
C ASN A 227 -18.65 4.49 5.64
N LEU A 228 -18.20 3.65 4.73
CA LEU A 228 -16.83 3.15 4.71
C LEU A 228 -15.89 4.16 4.04
N LEU A 229 -14.65 4.23 4.53
CA LEU A 229 -13.50 4.76 3.81
C LEU A 229 -13.06 3.73 2.77
N VAL A 230 -12.79 4.17 1.54
CA VAL A 230 -12.17 3.34 0.51
C VAL A 230 -10.71 3.74 0.35
N ILE A 231 -9.80 2.78 0.57
CA ILE A 231 -8.41 2.92 0.16
C ILE A 231 -8.28 2.25 -1.21
N SER A 232 -8.14 3.07 -2.27
CA SER A 232 -8.01 2.63 -3.66
C SER A 232 -6.54 2.55 -4.05
N ASP A 233 -5.95 1.35 -3.98
CA ASP A 233 -4.60 1.07 -4.46
C ASP A 233 -4.62 0.93 -5.99
N GLU A 234 -4.15 1.97 -6.67
CA GLU A 234 -4.17 2.12 -8.14
C GLU A 234 -2.76 2.15 -8.73
N VAL A 235 -1.75 1.56 -8.07
CA VAL A 235 -0.35 1.63 -8.55
C VAL A 235 -0.13 1.09 -9.97
N TYR A 236 -1.05 0.26 -10.47
CA TYR A 236 -1.01 -0.33 -11.81
C TYR A 236 -1.94 0.36 -12.83
N GLU A 237 -2.45 1.56 -12.56
CA GLU A 237 -3.46 2.26 -13.40
C GLU A 237 -3.13 2.38 -14.90
N HIS A 238 -1.84 2.27 -15.28
CA HIS A 238 -1.38 2.34 -16.67
C HIS A 238 -1.01 0.98 -17.28
N LEU A 239 -1.13 -0.10 -16.53
CA LEU A 239 -0.83 -1.47 -16.98
C LEU A 239 -2.14 -2.23 -17.28
N THR A 240 -3.01 -1.62 -18.09
CA THR A 240 -4.25 -2.25 -18.53
C THR A 240 -4.12 -2.77 -19.96
N TYR A 241 -4.70 -3.94 -20.24
CA TYR A 241 -4.68 -4.59 -21.54
C TYR A 241 -6.12 -4.87 -21.99
N GLY A 242 -6.61 -4.09 -22.97
CA GLY A 242 -7.99 -4.25 -23.48
C GLY A 242 -9.10 -3.77 -22.54
N ALA A 243 -8.76 -3.12 -21.43
CA ALA A 243 -9.70 -2.49 -20.51
C ALA A 243 -9.23 -1.08 -20.13
N ALA A 244 -10.16 -0.16 -19.92
CA ALA A 244 -9.86 1.16 -19.37
C ALA A 244 -9.86 1.09 -17.84
N HIS A 245 -8.85 1.70 -17.22
CA HIS A 245 -8.85 1.90 -15.78
C HIS A 245 -9.90 2.95 -15.39
N VAL A 246 -10.63 2.70 -14.30
CA VAL A 246 -11.58 3.64 -13.72
C VAL A 246 -11.23 3.79 -12.25
N SER A 247 -10.94 5.02 -11.82
CA SER A 247 -10.72 5.29 -10.41
C SER A 247 -12.05 5.43 -9.68
N ILE A 248 -12.23 4.71 -8.58
CA ILE A 248 -13.49 4.73 -7.82
C ILE A 248 -13.80 6.12 -7.25
N ALA A 249 -12.77 6.93 -6.98
CA ALA A 249 -12.89 8.32 -6.52
C ALA A 249 -13.65 9.22 -7.51
N THR A 250 -13.73 8.84 -8.79
CA THR A 250 -14.46 9.57 -9.84
C THR A 250 -15.95 9.23 -9.91
N LEU A 251 -16.42 8.25 -9.14
CA LEU A 251 -17.83 7.89 -9.10
C LEU A 251 -18.61 8.87 -8.18
N PRO A 252 -19.91 9.11 -8.45
CA PRO A 252 -20.72 10.00 -7.64
C PRO A 252 -20.69 9.63 -6.13
N GLY A 253 -20.35 10.59 -5.28
CA GLY A 253 -20.32 10.43 -3.81
C GLY A 253 -19.14 9.60 -3.26
N MET A 254 -18.15 9.29 -4.11
CA MET A 254 -16.97 8.51 -3.70
C MET A 254 -15.75 9.37 -3.38
N TRP A 255 -15.64 10.59 -3.92
CA TRP A 255 -14.49 11.46 -3.65
C TRP A 255 -14.29 11.70 -2.15
N GLU A 256 -15.38 12.03 -1.45
CA GLU A 256 -15.40 12.44 -0.04
C GLU A 256 -15.00 11.32 0.94
N ARG A 257 -14.80 10.10 0.43
CA ARG A 257 -14.53 8.88 1.20
C ARG A 257 -13.47 7.99 0.55
N THR A 258 -12.65 8.52 -0.35
CA THR A 258 -11.64 7.72 -1.04
C THR A 258 -10.25 8.33 -0.92
N ILE A 259 -9.29 7.52 -0.48
CA ILE A 259 -7.86 7.80 -0.62
C ILE A 259 -7.34 6.95 -1.79
N THR A 260 -6.87 7.60 -2.84
CA THR A 260 -6.28 6.95 -4.02
C THR A 260 -4.77 6.91 -3.89
N VAL A 261 -4.17 5.72 -3.97
CA VAL A 261 -2.74 5.51 -3.81
C VAL A 261 -2.09 5.18 -5.16
N GLY A 262 -0.96 5.84 -5.44
CA GLY A 262 -0.17 5.61 -6.65
C GLY A 262 1.33 5.40 -6.38
N SER A 263 2.07 5.00 -7.41
CA SER A 263 3.51 4.71 -7.31
C SER A 263 4.30 5.12 -8.55
N ALA A 264 5.31 5.96 -8.36
CA ALA A 264 6.30 6.27 -9.39
C ALA A 264 7.07 5.01 -9.81
N GLY A 265 7.35 4.13 -8.86
CA GLY A 265 8.09 2.89 -9.11
C GLY A 265 7.38 1.96 -10.10
N LYS A 266 6.05 1.90 -10.04
CA LYS A 266 5.23 1.14 -11.00
C LYS A 266 4.98 1.92 -12.29
N LEU A 267 4.72 3.22 -12.19
CA LEU A 267 4.48 4.11 -13.33
C LEU A 267 5.69 4.20 -14.29
N PHE A 268 6.91 4.35 -13.75
CA PHE A 268 8.12 4.61 -14.55
C PHE A 268 9.10 3.43 -14.61
N GLY A 269 8.77 2.28 -14.01
CA GLY A 269 9.66 1.12 -13.97
C GLY A 269 10.92 1.33 -13.12
N VAL A 270 10.81 2.14 -12.06
CA VAL A 270 11.90 2.53 -11.15
C VAL A 270 11.57 2.12 -9.72
N THR A 271 11.24 0.85 -9.51
CA THR A 271 10.78 0.32 -8.21
C THR A 271 11.72 0.64 -7.03
N GLY A 272 13.04 0.75 -7.30
CA GLY A 272 14.05 1.13 -6.32
C GLY A 272 14.03 2.60 -5.87
N TRP A 273 13.32 3.50 -6.58
CA TRP A 273 13.25 4.92 -6.19
C TRP A 273 12.32 5.17 -5.01
N ARG A 274 11.40 4.24 -4.72
CA ARG A 274 10.52 4.29 -3.55
C ARG A 274 9.79 5.64 -3.39
N VAL A 275 9.19 6.14 -4.47
CA VAL A 275 8.30 7.31 -4.44
C VAL A 275 6.86 6.89 -4.76
N GLY A 276 5.91 7.32 -3.95
CA GLY A 276 4.48 7.11 -4.12
C GLY A 276 3.70 8.30 -3.57
N TRP A 277 2.37 8.24 -3.68
CA TRP A 277 1.50 9.33 -3.23
C TRP A 277 0.14 8.80 -2.79
N ALA A 278 -0.53 9.59 -1.95
CA ALA A 278 -1.94 9.47 -1.61
C ALA A 278 -2.67 10.75 -2.04
N ILE A 279 -3.84 10.59 -2.66
CA ILE A 279 -4.69 11.67 -3.16
C ILE A 279 -6.10 11.47 -2.63
N GLY A 280 -6.67 12.49 -2.02
CA GLY A 280 -8.00 12.46 -1.43
C GLY A 280 -8.45 13.86 -0.99
N PRO A 281 -9.69 14.02 -0.52
CA PRO A 281 -10.18 15.27 0.06
C PRO A 281 -9.29 15.71 1.23
N ALA A 282 -9.17 17.02 1.43
CA ALA A 282 -8.29 17.63 2.43
C ALA A 282 -8.61 17.22 3.88
N GLU A 283 -9.85 16.79 4.13
CA GLU A 283 -10.32 16.32 5.44
C GLU A 283 -9.86 14.91 5.79
N LEU A 284 -9.35 14.13 4.81
CA LEU A 284 -8.86 12.76 4.99
C LEU A 284 -7.33 12.67 5.08
#